data_AF-A0A485KSD0-F1
#
_entry.id   AF-A0A485KSD0-F1
#
_cell.length_a   1.000
_cell.length_b   1.000
_cell.length_c   1.000
_cell.angle_alpha   90.00
_cell.angle_beta   90.00
_cell.angle_gamma   90.00
#
_symmetry.space_group_name_H-M   'P 1'
#
loop_
_entity.id
_entity.type
_entity.pdbx_description
1 polymer ?
#
loop_
_entity_poly.entity_id
_entity_poly.type
_entity_poly.pdbx_seq_one_letter_code
_entity_poly.pdbx_strand_id
1 'polypeptide(L)'
;MPSPILDIVARAATSTDLFTLADISAVRNWDYSLPTLTKSNRFTERKPWTSSSSFQAAFDETYPFLKDIKLDHLALVGGTVLGFLTGCHSSKDLDLYVVTDQPNLADAAAFGHDRVQQFIHDVYTFMSTSNDALRKLQGEKQKTKPEFKVASDKFYQLDRFRVRRVRNVYTVEVPQLHTHALRAIHLCTTPHATLPHLLQRADIMGIAYYEGDVHFTELAKFCFENLCFVVDGSLATSPTYIDRVIKYFDRGFDVILPALAIANVRTANFEYNLSEVIALPQLLIVVNQVKGNKVSALTLRKPPSAATTDATSLEIVQPKNMTPDAVALHNIACLVHNTLDGLIVDGDGPLYANSFRPRPYIPEHLLVKTYETVRASVYTADRHLSLRQLAKYFTVDKPSAMFHRLVLAYVASREEDTISRGGVIDAGFDHHVETTLDAMVHEQIQAAKAKLAALEATRATSTTDDEEATIMKANPEAFFGAYFRAP
;
A
#
# COMPACT_ATOMS: atom_id res chain seq x y z
N MET A 1 -38.89 -14.06 0.20
CA MET A 1 -38.18 -14.19 1.49
C MET A 1 -36.90 -13.38 1.39
N PRO A 2 -36.48 -12.66 2.45
CA PRO A 2 -35.18 -11.99 2.46
C PRO A 2 -34.07 -13.01 2.17
N SER A 3 -33.09 -12.60 1.36
CA SER A 3 -31.98 -13.48 1.00
C SER A 3 -31.04 -13.64 2.21
N PRO A 4 -30.71 -14.86 2.66
CA PRO A 4 -29.90 -15.08 3.86
C PRO A 4 -28.55 -14.34 3.86
N ILE A 5 -27.97 -14.09 2.68
CA ILE A 5 -26.73 -13.33 2.54
C ILE A 5 -26.90 -11.85 2.89
N LEU A 6 -28.07 -11.24 2.65
CA LEU A 6 -28.30 -9.85 3.04
C LEU A 6 -28.37 -9.71 4.57
N ASP A 7 -28.89 -10.72 5.25
CA ASP A 7 -28.89 -10.74 6.72
C ASP A 7 -27.46 -10.89 7.26
N ILE A 8 -26.60 -11.70 6.62
CA ILE A 8 -25.17 -11.81 6.95
C ILE A 8 -24.47 -10.45 6.74
N VAL A 9 -24.72 -9.79 5.60
CA VAL A 9 -24.15 -8.47 5.31
C VAL A 9 -24.60 -7.43 6.33
N ALA A 10 -25.88 -7.42 6.70
CA ALA A 10 -26.44 -6.46 7.66
C ALA A 10 -25.80 -6.57 9.05
N ARG A 11 -25.44 -7.78 9.48
CA ARG A 11 -24.78 -8.02 10.77
C ARG A 11 -23.26 -8.09 10.70
N ALA A 12 -22.66 -8.08 9.51
CA ALA A 12 -21.20 -8.21 9.34
C ALA A 12 -20.41 -7.12 10.09
N ALA A 13 -20.97 -5.92 10.22
CA ALA A 13 -20.33 -4.81 10.92
C ALA A 13 -20.40 -4.92 12.46
N THR A 14 -21.26 -5.78 13.01
CA THR A 14 -21.49 -5.89 14.46
C THR A 14 -21.20 -7.29 15.01
N SER A 15 -21.18 -8.32 14.15
CA SER A 15 -20.87 -9.69 14.55
C SER A 15 -19.41 -9.81 15.01
N THR A 16 -19.22 -10.42 16.17
CA THR A 16 -17.89 -10.74 16.71
C THR A 16 -17.53 -12.21 16.52
N ASP A 17 -18.42 -12.97 15.87
CA ASP A 17 -18.23 -14.40 15.64
C ASP A 17 -17.12 -14.63 14.62
N LEU A 18 -16.18 -15.50 15.00
CA LEU A 18 -15.11 -15.98 14.14
C LEU A 18 -15.28 -17.47 13.88
N PHE A 19 -14.95 -17.86 12.67
CA PHE A 19 -14.98 -19.22 12.19
C PHE A 19 -13.58 -19.63 11.76
N THR A 20 -13.29 -20.92 11.82
CA THR A 20 -12.01 -21.50 11.43
C THR A 20 -12.15 -22.33 10.17
N LEU A 21 -11.04 -22.88 9.67
CA LEU A 21 -11.06 -23.84 8.55
C LEU A 21 -11.94 -25.07 8.83
N ALA A 22 -12.08 -25.48 10.09
CA ALA A 22 -12.92 -26.62 10.47
C ALA A 22 -14.41 -26.34 10.24
N ASP A 23 -14.83 -25.08 10.28
CA ASP A 23 -16.21 -24.65 10.11
C ASP A 23 -16.62 -24.48 8.63
N ILE A 24 -15.64 -24.51 7.71
CA ILE A 24 -15.86 -24.23 6.30
C ILE A 24 -16.50 -25.43 5.60
N SER A 25 -17.73 -25.25 5.12
CA SER A 25 -18.41 -26.21 4.23
C SER A 25 -17.59 -26.46 2.96
N ALA A 26 -17.48 -27.73 2.55
CA ALA A 26 -16.90 -28.12 1.27
C ALA A 26 -17.85 -27.88 0.08
N VAL A 27 -19.16 -27.73 0.36
CA VAL A 27 -20.20 -27.60 -0.66
C VAL A 27 -20.58 -26.13 -0.82
N ARG A 28 -20.55 -25.65 -2.07
CA ARG A 28 -21.08 -24.33 -2.43
C ARG A 28 -22.60 -24.40 -2.45
N ASN A 29 -23.25 -23.44 -1.79
CA ASN A 29 -24.70 -23.38 -1.66
C ASN A 29 -25.29 -22.07 -2.23
N TRP A 30 -24.50 -21.28 -2.97
CA TRP A 30 -25.00 -20.05 -3.60
C TRP A 30 -26.03 -20.38 -4.69
N ASP A 31 -27.26 -19.92 -4.47
CA ASP A 31 -28.43 -20.23 -5.28
C ASP A 31 -28.69 -19.20 -6.38
N TYR A 32 -27.88 -18.12 -6.42
CA TYR A 32 -28.07 -17.00 -7.33
C TYR A 32 -29.42 -16.28 -7.14
N SER A 33 -29.91 -16.23 -5.90
CA SER A 33 -31.11 -15.46 -5.52
C SER A 33 -30.96 -13.95 -5.73
N LEU A 34 -29.73 -13.45 -5.87
CA LEU A 34 -29.41 -12.06 -6.21
C LEU A 34 -28.60 -11.95 -7.50
N PRO A 35 -28.65 -10.78 -8.19
CA PRO A 35 -27.82 -10.52 -9.37
C PRO A 35 -26.36 -10.82 -9.08
N THR A 36 -25.77 -11.70 -9.88
CA THR A 36 -24.41 -12.20 -9.67
C THR A 36 -23.64 -12.19 -10.98
N LEU A 37 -22.49 -11.52 -10.99
CA LEU A 37 -21.51 -11.63 -12.05
C LEU A 37 -20.78 -12.96 -11.90
N THR A 38 -20.79 -13.75 -12.96
CA THR A 38 -20.17 -15.07 -13.02
C THR A 38 -19.18 -15.12 -14.16
N LYS A 39 -18.19 -16.01 -14.07
CA LYS A 39 -17.23 -16.24 -15.16
C LYS A 39 -17.28 -17.70 -15.61
N SER A 40 -17.35 -17.91 -16.91
CA SER A 40 -17.44 -19.24 -17.52
C SER A 40 -16.20 -20.10 -17.21
N ASN A 41 -16.39 -21.43 -17.16
CA ASN A 41 -15.35 -22.45 -17.01
C ASN A 41 -14.52 -22.38 -15.71
N ARG A 42 -15.09 -21.86 -14.61
CA ARG A 42 -14.41 -21.75 -13.30
C ARG A 42 -14.92 -22.73 -12.23
N PHE A 43 -15.50 -23.85 -12.64
CA PHE A 43 -15.76 -24.94 -11.71
C PHE A 43 -14.43 -25.64 -11.37
N THR A 44 -13.70 -25.09 -10.41
CA THR A 44 -12.63 -25.80 -9.71
C THR A 44 -13.22 -26.36 -8.44
N GLU A 45 -13.21 -27.68 -8.33
CA GLU A 45 -13.36 -28.37 -7.05
C GLU A 45 -12.35 -27.76 -6.08
N ARG A 46 -12.84 -27.25 -4.94
CA ARG A 46 -11.94 -26.71 -3.91
C ARG A 46 -11.13 -27.89 -3.39
N LYS A 47 -9.80 -27.83 -3.41
CA LYS A 47 -9.01 -28.67 -2.48
C LYS A 47 -9.26 -28.09 -1.10
N PRO A 48 -10.08 -28.71 -0.24
CA PRO A 48 -10.34 -28.14 1.06
C PRO A 48 -9.04 -28.10 1.84
N TRP A 49 -8.68 -26.93 2.34
CA TRP A 49 -7.80 -26.85 3.48
C TRP A 49 -8.58 -27.43 4.65
N THR A 50 -8.22 -28.65 5.06
CA THR A 50 -8.97 -29.40 6.08
C THR A 50 -8.50 -29.10 7.49
N SER A 51 -7.41 -28.35 7.66
CA SER A 51 -6.86 -27.99 8.97
C SER A 51 -5.92 -26.79 8.89
N SER A 52 -5.83 -26.04 9.98
CA SER A 52 -4.87 -24.95 10.15
C SER A 52 -3.42 -25.43 10.13
N SER A 53 -3.15 -26.68 10.54
CA SER A 53 -1.80 -27.27 10.49
C SER A 53 -1.29 -27.42 9.06
N SER A 54 -2.15 -27.81 8.11
CA SER A 54 -1.75 -27.82 6.69
C SER A 54 -1.42 -26.41 6.19
N PHE A 55 -2.20 -25.40 6.60
CA PHE A 55 -1.94 -24.00 6.26
C PHE A 55 -0.60 -23.54 6.80
N GLN A 56 -0.33 -23.81 8.08
CA GLN A 56 0.93 -23.50 8.73
C GLN A 56 2.11 -24.16 8.01
N ALA A 57 2.00 -25.45 7.64
CA ALA A 57 3.07 -26.14 6.92
C ALA A 57 3.39 -25.47 5.57
N ALA A 58 2.36 -25.08 4.80
CA ALA A 58 2.55 -24.38 3.53
C ALA A 58 3.10 -22.95 3.72
N PHE A 59 2.67 -22.27 4.80
CA PHE A 59 3.20 -20.97 5.18
C PHE A 59 4.68 -21.06 5.54
N ASP A 60 5.06 -22.01 6.39
CA ASP A 60 6.45 -22.24 6.81
C ASP A 60 7.34 -22.65 5.63
N GLU A 61 6.85 -23.47 4.71
CA GLU A 61 7.58 -23.83 3.49
C GLU A 61 7.85 -22.59 2.62
N THR A 62 6.87 -21.70 2.52
CA THR A 62 6.98 -20.47 1.70
C THR A 62 7.80 -19.39 2.39
N TYR A 63 7.75 -19.30 3.72
CA TYR A 63 8.39 -18.30 4.57
C TYR A 63 9.24 -18.95 5.68
N PRO A 64 10.32 -19.69 5.32
CA PRO A 64 11.04 -20.54 6.28
C PRO A 64 11.70 -19.76 7.42
N PHE A 65 12.06 -18.50 7.21
CA PHE A 65 12.63 -17.66 8.26
C PHE A 65 11.62 -17.25 9.34
N LEU A 66 10.31 -17.31 9.06
CA LEU A 66 9.27 -16.98 10.03
C LEU A 66 8.92 -18.14 10.96
N LYS A 67 9.32 -19.38 10.61
CA LYS A 67 9.03 -20.57 11.40
C LYS A 67 9.54 -20.47 12.84
N ASP A 68 10.71 -19.87 13.01
CA ASP A 68 11.39 -19.73 14.30
C ASP A 68 11.16 -18.34 14.95
N ILE A 69 10.32 -17.50 14.34
CA ILE A 69 10.01 -16.15 14.82
C ILE A 69 8.62 -16.16 15.41
N LYS A 70 8.49 -15.62 16.63
CA LYS A 70 7.19 -15.56 17.30
C LYS A 70 6.28 -14.56 16.60
N LEU A 71 5.06 -15.00 16.31
CA LEU A 71 3.97 -14.22 15.70
C LEU A 71 2.81 -13.95 16.68
N ASP A 72 3.03 -14.15 17.97
CA ASP A 72 2.10 -13.77 19.04
C ASP A 72 1.65 -12.32 18.86
N HIS A 73 0.36 -12.05 19.03
CA HIS A 73 -0.23 -10.71 18.86
C HIS A 73 -0.07 -10.09 17.46
N LEU A 74 0.34 -10.85 16.46
CA LEU A 74 0.43 -10.40 15.06
C LEU A 74 -0.50 -11.21 14.17
N ALA A 75 -1.59 -10.59 13.71
CA ALA A 75 -2.49 -11.17 12.75
C ALA A 75 -1.99 -10.90 11.33
N LEU A 76 -1.75 -11.97 10.55
CA LEU A 76 -1.50 -11.88 9.12
C LEU A 76 -2.82 -11.75 8.39
N VAL A 77 -3.07 -10.59 7.78
CA VAL A 77 -4.33 -10.27 7.09
C VAL A 77 -4.11 -10.18 5.58
N GLY A 78 -5.19 -10.36 4.83
CA GLY A 78 -5.26 -9.87 3.46
C GLY A 78 -4.89 -10.88 2.39
N GLY A 79 -4.28 -10.38 1.31
CA GLY A 79 -4.22 -11.09 0.02
C GLY A 79 -3.38 -12.36 0.03
N THR A 80 -2.46 -12.49 0.98
CA THR A 80 -1.54 -13.63 1.13
C THR A 80 -2.25 -14.84 1.72
N VAL A 81 -3.01 -14.67 2.81
CA VAL A 81 -3.81 -15.75 3.41
C VAL A 81 -4.78 -16.32 2.39
N LEU A 82 -5.54 -15.44 1.71
CA LEU A 82 -6.43 -15.88 0.65
C LEU A 82 -5.68 -16.56 -0.51
N GLY A 83 -4.48 -16.07 -0.86
CA GLY A 83 -3.66 -16.65 -1.91
C GLY A 83 -3.29 -18.10 -1.66
N PHE A 84 -2.92 -18.44 -0.41
CA PHE A 84 -2.73 -19.83 0.01
C PHE A 84 -4.04 -20.62 -0.13
N LEU A 85 -5.12 -20.09 0.45
CA LEU A 85 -6.42 -20.77 0.49
C LEU A 85 -6.97 -21.10 -0.91
N THR A 86 -6.72 -20.26 -1.91
CA THR A 86 -7.21 -20.46 -3.29
C THR A 86 -6.17 -21.05 -4.24
N GLY A 87 -4.95 -21.35 -3.79
CA GLY A 87 -3.87 -21.83 -4.65
C GLY A 87 -3.38 -20.81 -5.70
N CYS A 88 -3.78 -19.54 -5.57
CA CYS A 88 -3.32 -18.43 -6.42
C CYS A 88 -2.25 -17.59 -5.71
N HIS A 89 -1.46 -18.25 -4.86
CA HIS A 89 -0.43 -17.58 -4.09
C HIS A 89 0.67 -17.08 -5.03
N SER A 90 0.77 -15.77 -5.13
CA SER A 90 1.99 -15.08 -5.55
C SER A 90 2.76 -14.76 -4.26
N SER A 91 4.08 -14.93 -4.25
CA SER A 91 5.01 -14.66 -3.13
C SER A 91 5.10 -13.18 -2.74
N LYS A 92 3.95 -12.57 -2.52
CA LYS A 92 3.70 -11.14 -2.30
C LYS A 92 3.97 -10.76 -0.85
N ASP A 93 3.81 -9.46 -0.63
CA ASP A 93 3.94 -8.80 0.65
C ASP A 93 3.11 -9.49 1.75
N LEU A 94 3.62 -9.47 2.97
CA LEU A 94 2.90 -9.89 4.16
C LEU A 94 2.35 -8.67 4.88
N ASP A 95 1.05 -8.64 5.18
CA ASP A 95 0.42 -7.54 5.92
C ASP A 95 0.08 -8.03 7.34
N LEU A 96 0.85 -7.57 8.33
CA LEU A 96 0.73 -7.93 9.74
C LEU A 96 0.13 -6.77 10.55
N TYR A 97 -0.80 -7.09 11.43
CA TYR A 97 -1.49 -6.14 12.30
C TYR A 97 -1.37 -6.58 13.76
N VAL A 98 -1.17 -5.62 14.67
CA VAL A 98 -1.13 -5.92 16.10
C VAL A 98 -2.54 -6.18 16.63
N VAL A 99 -2.73 -7.30 17.32
CA VAL A 99 -3.95 -7.63 18.07
C VAL A 99 -3.57 -7.82 19.54
N THR A 100 -4.18 -7.07 20.43
CA THR A 100 -3.82 -7.08 21.86
C THR A 100 -4.54 -8.16 22.65
N ASP A 101 -5.70 -8.61 22.16
CA ASP A 101 -6.68 -9.44 22.87
C ASP A 101 -7.06 -8.88 24.26
N GLN A 102 -6.89 -7.57 24.43
CA GLN A 102 -7.14 -6.83 25.66
C GLN A 102 -7.83 -5.52 25.30
N PRO A 103 -9.17 -5.48 25.37
CA PRO A 103 -9.95 -4.28 25.02
C PRO A 103 -9.60 -3.04 25.83
N ASN A 104 -9.11 -3.23 27.06
CA ASN A 104 -8.81 -2.17 28.01
C ASN A 104 -7.30 -2.08 28.33
N LEU A 105 -6.44 -2.50 27.40
CA LEU A 105 -4.98 -2.42 27.61
C LEU A 105 -4.56 -0.96 27.79
N ALA A 106 -4.02 -0.64 28.96
CA ALA A 106 -3.38 0.64 29.20
C ALA A 106 -2.19 0.80 28.23
N ASP A 107 -2.09 1.96 27.59
CA ASP A 107 -1.05 2.30 26.61
C ASP A 107 -0.93 1.30 25.44
N ALA A 108 -2.06 0.85 24.87
CA ALA A 108 -2.10 -0.05 23.72
C ALA A 108 -1.19 0.41 22.55
N ALA A 109 -1.06 1.73 22.33
CA ALA A 109 -0.18 2.28 21.30
C ALA A 109 1.30 1.94 21.55
N ALA A 110 1.77 2.05 22.80
CA ALA A 110 3.14 1.67 23.16
C ALA A 110 3.36 0.17 22.97
N PHE A 111 2.40 -0.66 23.40
CA PHE A 111 2.43 -2.09 23.17
C PHE A 111 2.56 -2.44 21.67
N GLY A 112 1.76 -1.79 20.81
CA GLY A 112 1.82 -2.01 19.37
C GLY A 112 3.16 -1.63 18.75
N HIS A 113 3.77 -0.52 19.20
CA HIS A 113 5.12 -0.15 18.78
C HIS A 113 6.16 -1.16 19.24
N ASP A 114 6.17 -1.53 20.52
CA ASP A 114 7.15 -2.44 21.11
C ASP A 114 7.07 -3.82 20.45
N ARG A 115 5.86 -4.33 20.23
CA ARG A 115 5.65 -5.63 19.58
C ARG A 115 6.20 -5.67 18.16
N VAL A 116 5.98 -4.61 17.39
CA VAL A 116 6.50 -4.49 16.02
C VAL A 116 8.02 -4.33 16.02
N GLN A 117 8.59 -3.54 16.94
CA GLN A 117 10.04 -3.41 17.08
C GLN A 117 10.69 -4.76 17.44
N GLN A 118 10.08 -5.51 18.36
CA GLN A 118 10.54 -6.84 18.73
C GLN A 118 10.52 -7.80 17.53
N PHE A 119 9.43 -7.83 16.75
CA PHE A 119 9.36 -8.65 15.54
C PHE A 119 10.48 -8.32 14.55
N ILE A 120 10.70 -7.03 14.29
CA ILE A 120 11.75 -6.57 13.37
C ILE A 120 13.14 -6.98 13.88
N HIS A 121 13.39 -6.84 15.18
CA HIS A 121 14.63 -7.27 15.81
C HIS A 121 14.82 -8.79 15.71
N ASP A 122 13.77 -9.58 15.95
CA ASP A 122 13.81 -11.04 15.86
C ASP A 122 14.16 -11.50 14.44
N VAL A 123 13.57 -10.88 13.40
CA VAL A 123 13.91 -11.16 11.99
C VAL A 123 15.38 -10.89 11.71
N TYR A 124 15.90 -9.73 12.13
CA TYR A 124 17.32 -9.40 11.92
C TYR A 124 18.25 -10.35 12.67
N THR A 125 17.95 -10.62 13.95
CA THR A 125 18.75 -11.50 14.82
C THR A 125 18.77 -12.94 14.32
N PHE A 126 17.64 -13.46 13.81
CA PHE A 126 17.56 -14.76 13.17
C PHE A 126 18.55 -14.88 12.00
N MET A 127 18.51 -13.92 11.08
CA MET A 127 19.40 -13.92 9.91
C MET A 127 20.88 -13.77 10.31
N SER A 128 21.18 -12.88 11.25
CA SER A 128 22.55 -12.68 11.75
C SER A 128 23.10 -13.93 12.41
N THR A 129 22.30 -14.55 13.29
CA THR A 129 22.70 -15.77 14.00
C THR A 129 22.90 -16.94 13.03
N SER A 130 22.03 -17.07 12.03
CA SER A 130 22.19 -18.06 10.95
C SER A 130 23.51 -17.87 10.20
N ASN A 131 23.85 -16.63 9.85
CA ASN A 131 25.12 -16.31 9.21
C ASN A 131 26.33 -16.65 10.09
N ASP A 132 26.27 -16.33 11.38
CA ASP A 132 27.36 -16.59 12.32
C ASP A 132 27.57 -18.09 12.55
N ALA A 133 26.50 -18.88 12.61
CA ALA A 133 26.57 -20.34 12.67
C ALA A 133 27.27 -20.93 11.43
N LEU A 134 26.96 -20.44 10.23
CA LEU A 134 27.63 -20.85 8.99
C LEU A 134 29.10 -20.45 8.94
N ARG A 135 29.44 -19.24 9.41
CA ARG A 135 30.84 -18.79 9.54
C ARG A 135 31.64 -19.66 10.50
N LYS A 136 31.04 -20.01 11.65
CA LYS A 136 31.64 -20.91 12.64
C LYS A 136 31.88 -22.30 12.05
N LEU A 137 30.89 -22.88 11.38
CA LEU A 137 31.00 -24.16 10.68
C LEU A 137 32.13 -24.13 9.64
N GLN A 138 32.22 -23.05 8.86
CA GLN A 138 33.30 -22.89 7.88
C GLN A 138 34.67 -22.87 8.56
N GLY A 139 34.85 -22.07 9.62
CA GLY A 139 36.10 -21.99 10.36
C GLY A 139 36.51 -23.33 11.00
N GLU A 140 35.55 -24.11 11.51
CA GLU A 140 35.81 -25.44 12.05
C GLU A 140 36.24 -26.44 10.98
N LYS A 141 35.56 -26.47 9.82
CA LYS A 141 35.90 -27.37 8.71
C LYS A 141 37.23 -27.01 8.07
N GLN A 142 37.55 -25.72 7.96
CA GLN A 142 38.83 -25.22 7.41
C GLN A 142 40.06 -25.69 8.19
N LYS A 143 39.93 -26.02 9.48
CA LYS A 143 41.02 -26.64 10.26
C LYS A 143 41.43 -28.01 9.73
N THR A 144 40.49 -28.74 9.12
CA THR A 144 40.72 -30.09 8.57
C THR A 144 40.76 -30.13 7.05
N LYS A 145 40.16 -29.16 6.38
CA LYS A 145 40.03 -29.03 4.92
C LYS A 145 40.15 -27.55 4.54
N PRO A 146 41.36 -27.01 4.37
CA PRO A 146 41.59 -25.58 4.17
C PRO A 146 40.79 -24.95 3.02
N GLU A 147 40.49 -25.73 1.97
CA GLU A 147 39.70 -25.34 0.81
C GLU A 147 38.18 -25.28 1.05
N PHE A 148 37.68 -25.76 2.20
CA PHE A 148 36.26 -25.72 2.51
C PHE A 148 35.76 -24.28 2.61
N LYS A 149 34.72 -23.96 1.84
CA LYS A 149 34.04 -22.67 1.87
C LYS A 149 32.53 -22.89 1.76
N VAL A 150 31.77 -22.24 2.63
CA VAL A 150 30.31 -22.21 2.50
C VAL A 150 29.98 -21.29 1.32
N ALA A 151 29.09 -21.74 0.44
CA ALA A 151 28.68 -20.95 -0.71
C ALA A 151 28.02 -19.63 -0.25
N SER A 152 28.33 -18.52 -0.95
CA SER A 152 27.89 -17.18 -0.54
C SER A 152 26.37 -17.02 -0.54
N ASP A 153 25.66 -17.78 -1.37
CA ASP A 153 24.20 -17.79 -1.50
C ASP A 153 23.47 -18.45 -0.31
N LYS A 154 24.22 -19.09 0.59
CA LYS A 154 23.73 -19.61 1.87
C LYS A 154 23.71 -18.56 2.98
N PHE A 155 24.33 -17.40 2.77
CA PHE A 155 24.33 -16.30 3.73
C PHE A 155 23.23 -15.29 3.39
N TYR A 156 22.55 -14.79 4.41
CA TYR A 156 21.68 -13.62 4.28
C TYR A 156 22.51 -12.36 4.01
N GLN A 157 22.09 -11.56 3.02
CA GLN A 157 22.70 -10.26 2.69
C GLN A 157 22.20 -9.18 3.65
N LEU A 158 22.72 -9.15 4.87
CA LEU A 158 22.24 -8.27 5.95
C LEU A 158 22.33 -6.78 5.60
N ASP A 159 23.28 -6.38 4.74
CA ASP A 159 23.40 -5.02 4.20
C ASP A 159 22.17 -4.57 3.40
N ARG A 160 21.37 -5.52 2.91
CA ARG A 160 20.13 -5.28 2.17
C ARG A 160 18.87 -5.40 3.03
N PHE A 161 18.99 -5.77 4.30
CA PHE A 161 17.86 -5.71 5.21
C PHE A 161 17.50 -4.25 5.46
N ARG A 162 16.27 -3.86 5.16
CA ARG A 162 15.86 -2.46 5.24
C ARG A 162 14.54 -2.32 5.97
N VAL A 163 14.45 -1.31 6.83
CA VAL A 163 13.23 -1.00 7.55
C VAL A 163 12.89 0.46 7.29
N ARG A 164 11.69 0.70 6.76
CA ARG A 164 11.15 2.06 6.55
C ARG A 164 9.86 2.22 7.33
N ARG A 165 9.67 3.34 7.98
CA ARG A 165 8.44 3.69 8.69
C ARG A 165 7.81 4.94 8.11
N VAL A 166 6.52 4.88 7.84
CA VAL A 166 5.68 6.03 7.50
C VAL A 166 4.47 5.98 8.42
N ARG A 167 4.27 7.04 9.23
CA ARG A 167 3.27 7.04 10.31
C ARG A 167 3.40 5.79 11.21
N ASN A 168 2.33 5.03 11.34
CA ASN A 168 2.16 3.79 12.09
C ASN A 168 2.50 2.52 11.30
N VAL A 169 3.00 2.62 10.07
CA VAL A 169 3.30 1.45 9.23
C VAL A 169 4.80 1.29 9.03
N TYR A 170 5.33 0.13 9.41
CA TYR A 170 6.67 -0.32 9.08
C TYR A 170 6.64 -1.19 7.83
N THR A 171 7.58 -0.97 6.91
CA THR A 171 7.87 -1.84 5.79
C THR A 171 9.27 -2.42 5.99
N VAL A 172 9.34 -3.73 6.14
CA VAL A 172 10.57 -4.50 6.34
C VAL A 172 10.88 -5.25 5.06
N GLU A 173 12.00 -4.94 4.43
CA GLU A 173 12.50 -5.64 3.25
C GLU A 173 13.52 -6.69 3.70
N VAL A 174 13.12 -7.96 3.61
CA VAL A 174 13.91 -9.12 4.05
C VAL A 174 14.63 -9.74 2.86
N PRO A 175 15.97 -9.85 2.88
CA PRO A 175 16.72 -10.55 1.82
C PRO A 175 16.44 -12.05 1.85
N GLN A 176 16.13 -12.63 0.69
CA GLN A 176 15.89 -14.07 0.57
C GLN A 176 17.19 -14.84 0.26
N LEU A 177 17.33 -16.05 0.83
CA LEU A 177 18.42 -16.96 0.44
C LEU A 177 18.26 -17.38 -1.02
N HIS A 178 19.39 -17.72 -1.67
CA HIS A 178 19.44 -18.24 -3.06
C HIS A 178 18.89 -17.33 -4.16
N THR A 179 18.44 -16.11 -3.83
CA THR A 179 17.89 -15.18 -4.81
C THR A 179 18.34 -13.75 -4.50
N HIS A 180 18.24 -12.86 -5.49
CA HIS A 180 18.40 -11.42 -5.25
C HIS A 180 17.10 -10.75 -4.80
N ALA A 181 15.99 -11.49 -4.67
CA ALA A 181 14.70 -10.94 -4.32
C ALA A 181 14.68 -10.46 -2.87
N LEU A 182 13.97 -9.35 -2.66
CA LEU A 182 13.59 -8.87 -1.34
C LEU A 182 12.12 -9.20 -1.13
N ARG A 183 11.79 -9.56 0.10
CA ARG A 183 10.41 -9.82 0.51
C ARG A 183 9.97 -8.73 1.46
N ALA A 184 8.92 -8.00 1.10
CA ALA A 184 8.39 -6.96 1.96
C ALA A 184 7.39 -7.52 2.97
N ILE A 185 7.50 -7.06 4.20
CA ILE A 185 6.55 -7.28 5.30
C ILE A 185 6.08 -5.91 5.76
N HIS A 186 4.78 -5.67 5.70
CA HIS A 186 4.13 -4.48 6.23
C HIS A 186 3.61 -4.79 7.63
N LEU A 187 3.97 -3.98 8.62
CA LEU A 187 3.51 -4.10 9.99
C LEU A 187 2.80 -2.80 10.39
N CYS A 188 1.53 -2.91 10.76
CA CYS A 188 0.76 -1.80 11.32
C CYS A 188 0.89 -1.80 12.85
N THR A 189 1.42 -0.72 13.43
CA THR A 189 1.57 -0.60 14.89
C THR A 189 0.28 -0.19 15.58
N THR A 190 -0.74 0.26 14.86
CA THR A 190 -2.03 0.56 15.47
C THR A 190 -2.62 -0.72 16.04
N PRO A 191 -2.77 -0.81 17.37
CA PRO A 191 -3.26 -2.00 18.02
C PRO A 191 -4.77 -2.16 17.77
N HIS A 192 -5.20 -3.39 17.58
CA HIS A 192 -6.61 -3.76 17.59
C HIS A 192 -6.93 -4.52 18.88
N ALA A 193 -7.97 -4.06 19.59
CA ALA A 193 -8.42 -4.68 20.84
C ALA A 193 -8.68 -6.19 20.72
N THR A 194 -9.26 -6.62 19.61
CA THR A 194 -9.62 -8.00 19.33
C THR A 194 -9.50 -8.30 17.84
N LEU A 195 -9.30 -9.58 17.49
CA LEU A 195 -9.26 -10.02 16.09
C LEU A 195 -10.56 -9.72 15.31
N PRO A 196 -11.78 -9.91 15.86
CA PRO A 196 -13.01 -9.51 15.16
C PRO A 196 -13.03 -8.03 14.79
N HIS A 197 -12.60 -7.14 15.70
CA HIS A 197 -12.56 -5.70 15.44
C HIS A 197 -11.59 -5.33 14.30
N LEU A 198 -10.46 -6.03 14.21
CA LEU A 198 -9.56 -5.91 13.05
C LEU A 198 -10.25 -6.37 11.76
N LEU A 199 -10.87 -7.55 11.76
CA LEU A 199 -11.43 -8.16 10.55
C LEU A 199 -12.70 -7.47 10.02
N GLN A 200 -13.48 -6.82 10.89
CA GLN A 200 -14.63 -5.99 10.50
C GLN A 200 -14.23 -4.79 9.63
N ARG A 201 -12.98 -4.35 9.69
CA ARG A 201 -12.45 -3.25 8.87
C ARG A 201 -12.04 -3.67 7.46
N ALA A 202 -12.14 -4.96 7.12
CA ALA A 202 -11.80 -5.46 5.79
C ALA A 202 -12.96 -5.21 4.80
N ASP A 203 -12.71 -4.47 3.72
CA ASP A 203 -13.78 -4.07 2.78
C ASP A 203 -14.52 -5.22 2.06
N ILE A 204 -13.89 -6.41 1.92
CA ILE A 204 -14.48 -7.54 1.16
C ILE A 204 -14.31 -8.87 1.89
N MET A 205 -13.09 -9.20 2.32
CA MET A 205 -12.76 -10.50 2.90
C MET A 205 -12.04 -10.32 4.24
N GLY A 206 -12.78 -10.44 5.34
CA GLY A 206 -12.22 -10.48 6.70
C GLY A 206 -11.64 -11.86 7.02
N ILE A 207 -10.41 -12.11 6.58
CA ILE A 207 -9.65 -13.35 6.82
C ILE A 207 -8.29 -13.00 7.43
N ALA A 208 -7.90 -13.70 8.49
CA ALA A 208 -6.56 -13.61 9.09
C ALA A 208 -5.99 -14.99 9.42
N TYR A 209 -4.66 -15.10 9.41
CA TYR A 209 -3.95 -16.15 10.14
C TYR A 209 -3.44 -15.55 11.46
N TYR A 210 -3.88 -16.11 12.59
CA TYR A 210 -3.61 -15.58 13.93
C TYR A 210 -3.55 -16.74 14.94
N GLU A 211 -2.54 -16.75 15.80
CA GLU A 211 -2.33 -17.76 16.84
C GLU A 211 -2.41 -19.23 16.36
N GLY A 212 -1.89 -19.51 15.16
CA GLY A 212 -1.84 -20.86 14.61
C GLY A 212 -3.10 -21.28 13.84
N ASP A 213 -4.13 -20.43 13.79
CA ASP A 213 -5.38 -20.70 13.10
C ASP A 213 -5.70 -19.68 12.01
N VAL A 214 -6.46 -20.13 11.00
CA VAL A 214 -7.03 -19.24 10.00
C VAL A 214 -8.46 -18.92 10.39
N HIS A 215 -8.71 -17.63 10.64
CA HIS A 215 -9.98 -17.08 11.10
C HIS A 215 -10.72 -16.36 9.98
N PHE A 216 -12.04 -16.50 9.97
CA PHE A 216 -12.96 -15.89 9.04
C PHE A 216 -14.05 -15.15 9.83
N THR A 217 -14.42 -13.95 9.39
CA THR A 217 -15.74 -13.40 9.77
C THR A 217 -16.86 -14.25 9.14
N GLU A 218 -18.08 -14.14 9.64
CA GLU A 218 -19.23 -14.83 9.06
C GLU A 218 -19.39 -14.56 7.55
N LEU A 219 -19.25 -13.29 7.14
CA LEU A 219 -19.31 -12.90 5.73
C LEU A 219 -18.15 -13.51 4.94
N ALA A 220 -16.92 -13.47 5.48
CA ALA A 220 -15.76 -14.06 4.82
C ALA A 220 -15.89 -15.59 4.66
N LYS A 221 -16.43 -16.27 5.67
CA LYS A 221 -16.76 -17.70 5.61
C LYS A 221 -17.73 -17.98 4.47
N PHE A 222 -18.87 -17.27 4.43
CA PHE A 222 -19.83 -17.41 3.35
C PHE A 222 -19.19 -17.18 1.98
N CYS A 223 -18.40 -16.09 1.86
CA CYS A 223 -17.77 -15.73 0.61
C CYS A 223 -16.76 -16.78 0.13
N PHE A 224 -15.99 -17.34 1.07
CA PHE A 224 -15.01 -18.39 0.78
C PHE A 224 -15.67 -19.74 0.45
N GLU A 225 -16.73 -20.12 1.15
CA GLU A 225 -17.50 -21.34 0.88
C GLU A 225 -18.12 -21.32 -0.50
N ASN A 226 -18.63 -20.17 -0.93
CA ASN A 226 -19.36 -20.03 -2.18
C ASN A 226 -18.52 -19.50 -3.34
N LEU A 227 -17.27 -19.09 -3.07
CA LEU A 227 -16.43 -18.32 -4.00
C LEU A 227 -17.20 -17.17 -4.64
N CYS A 228 -17.89 -16.39 -3.82
CA CYS A 228 -18.56 -15.18 -4.26
C CYS A 228 -18.42 -14.10 -3.17
N PHE A 229 -18.52 -12.82 -3.51
CA PHE A 229 -18.59 -11.77 -2.49
C PHE A 229 -19.64 -10.72 -2.85
N VAL A 230 -20.14 -10.03 -1.83
CA VAL A 230 -21.15 -8.99 -1.99
C VAL A 230 -20.48 -7.64 -2.16
N VAL A 231 -20.90 -6.88 -3.16
CA VAL A 231 -20.50 -5.48 -3.30
C VAL A 231 -21.35 -4.60 -2.40
N ASP A 232 -20.68 -3.84 -1.54
CA ASP A 232 -21.26 -2.73 -0.81
C ASP A 232 -21.16 -1.47 -1.67
N GLY A 233 -22.28 -1.09 -2.27
CA GLY A 233 -22.38 0.12 -3.10
C GLY A 233 -22.09 1.41 -2.32
N SER A 234 -22.13 1.40 -1.00
CA SER A 234 -21.80 2.58 -0.18
C SER A 234 -20.30 2.89 -0.13
N LEU A 235 -19.44 1.92 -0.49
CA LEU A 235 -17.99 2.07 -0.56
C LEU A 235 -17.49 2.58 -1.92
N ALA A 236 -18.39 3.12 -2.76
CA ALA A 236 -18.07 3.62 -4.11
C ALA A 236 -16.98 4.71 -4.14
N THR A 237 -16.79 5.43 -3.04
CA THR A 237 -15.81 6.51 -2.88
C THR A 237 -14.43 6.01 -2.44
N SER A 238 -14.30 4.74 -2.04
CA SER A 238 -13.02 4.18 -1.62
C SER A 238 -12.10 3.96 -2.83
N PRO A 239 -10.91 4.58 -2.85
CA PRO A 239 -10.02 4.54 -4.02
C PRO A 239 -9.48 3.13 -4.32
N THR A 240 -9.43 2.25 -3.32
CA THR A 240 -8.90 0.88 -3.45
C THR A 240 -9.98 -0.20 -3.54
N TYR A 241 -11.23 0.13 -3.23
CA TYR A 241 -12.32 -0.85 -3.18
C TYR A 241 -12.58 -1.50 -4.54
N ILE A 242 -12.71 -0.68 -5.59
CA ILE A 242 -12.93 -1.15 -6.97
C ILE A 242 -11.78 -2.04 -7.45
N ASP A 243 -10.53 -1.70 -7.13
CA ASP A 243 -9.38 -2.54 -7.47
C ASP A 243 -9.46 -3.92 -6.80
N ARG A 244 -9.94 -3.98 -5.55
CA ARG A 244 -10.15 -5.24 -4.83
C ARG A 244 -11.30 -6.05 -5.46
N VAL A 245 -12.40 -5.42 -5.87
CA VAL A 245 -13.50 -6.09 -6.60
C VAL A 245 -12.97 -6.74 -7.89
N ILE A 246 -12.26 -5.99 -8.72
CA ILE A 246 -11.67 -6.50 -9.97
C ILE A 246 -10.69 -7.65 -9.68
N LYS A 247 -9.78 -7.44 -8.72
CA LYS A 247 -8.78 -8.44 -8.31
C LYS A 247 -9.41 -9.76 -7.86
N TYR A 248 -10.46 -9.73 -7.03
CA TYR A 248 -11.09 -10.96 -6.55
C TYR A 248 -11.92 -11.65 -7.64
N PHE A 249 -12.59 -10.88 -8.49
CA PHE A 249 -13.25 -11.44 -9.67
C PHE A 249 -12.23 -12.17 -10.56
N ASP A 250 -11.07 -11.56 -10.84
CA ASP A 250 -10.03 -12.20 -11.63
C ASP A 250 -9.45 -13.47 -10.97
N ARG A 251 -9.42 -13.51 -9.63
CA ARG A 251 -8.99 -14.67 -8.83
C ARG A 251 -9.98 -15.84 -8.79
N GLY A 252 -11.22 -15.67 -9.24
CA GLY A 252 -12.18 -16.78 -9.26
C GLY A 252 -13.50 -16.52 -8.57
N PHE A 253 -13.65 -15.39 -7.88
CA PHE A 253 -14.86 -15.12 -7.12
C PHE A 253 -15.96 -14.56 -8.04
N ASP A 254 -17.18 -15.05 -7.88
CA ASP A 254 -18.37 -14.41 -8.41
C ASP A 254 -18.66 -13.11 -7.63
N VAL A 255 -19.30 -12.12 -8.28
CA VAL A 255 -19.60 -10.82 -7.66
C VAL A 255 -21.10 -10.64 -7.51
N ILE A 256 -21.59 -10.62 -6.28
CA ILE A 256 -23.00 -10.37 -5.98
C ILE A 256 -23.21 -8.85 -5.98
N LEU A 257 -24.17 -8.39 -6.78
CA LEU A 257 -24.55 -6.99 -6.95
C LEU A 257 -26.03 -6.81 -6.54
N PRO A 258 -26.34 -6.72 -5.23
CA PRO A 258 -27.72 -6.81 -4.75
C PRO A 258 -28.68 -5.77 -5.35
N ALA A 259 -28.17 -4.56 -5.61
CA ALA A 259 -28.95 -3.45 -6.15
C ALA A 259 -28.83 -3.30 -7.68
N LEU A 260 -28.31 -4.31 -8.39
CA LEU A 260 -28.30 -4.29 -9.86
C LEU A 260 -29.69 -4.62 -10.42
N ALA A 261 -30.25 -3.69 -11.18
CA ALA A 261 -31.46 -3.88 -11.97
C ALA A 261 -31.14 -4.68 -13.25
N ILE A 262 -31.23 -6.01 -13.18
CA ILE A 262 -30.95 -6.87 -14.35
C ILE A 262 -31.84 -6.54 -15.55
N ALA A 263 -33.08 -6.13 -15.30
CA ALA A 263 -34.00 -5.70 -16.36
C ALA A 263 -33.48 -4.52 -17.20
N ASN A 264 -32.55 -3.73 -16.66
CA ASN A 264 -31.95 -2.60 -17.37
C ASN A 264 -30.70 -3.01 -18.19
N VAL A 265 -30.22 -4.25 -18.03
CA VAL A 265 -29.06 -4.75 -18.79
C VAL A 265 -29.50 -5.01 -20.23
N ARG A 266 -28.85 -4.32 -21.17
CA ARG A 266 -29.08 -4.56 -22.60
C ARG A 266 -28.57 -5.95 -22.98
N THR A 267 -29.35 -6.65 -23.81
CA THR A 267 -29.05 -8.01 -24.27
C THR A 267 -29.18 -8.16 -25.78
N ALA A 268 -29.41 -7.07 -26.52
CA ALA A 268 -29.71 -7.10 -27.94
C ALA A 268 -28.53 -7.66 -28.75
N ASN A 269 -27.30 -7.35 -28.35
CA ASN A 269 -26.11 -7.81 -29.05
C ASN A 269 -25.81 -9.32 -28.87
N PHE A 270 -26.42 -9.98 -27.88
CA PHE A 270 -26.17 -11.40 -27.64
C PHE A 270 -26.64 -12.30 -28.79
N GLU A 271 -27.70 -11.92 -29.52
CA GLU A 271 -28.18 -12.69 -30.67
C GLU A 271 -27.16 -12.74 -31.82
N TYR A 272 -26.25 -11.77 -31.88
CA TYR A 272 -25.15 -11.69 -32.85
C TYR A 272 -23.82 -12.23 -32.32
N ASN A 273 -23.82 -12.91 -31.17
CA ASN A 273 -22.61 -13.34 -30.45
C ASN A 273 -21.66 -12.16 -30.10
N LEU A 274 -22.22 -10.96 -29.94
CA LEU A 274 -21.48 -9.78 -29.52
C LEU A 274 -21.66 -9.54 -28.02
N SER A 275 -20.62 -8.99 -27.38
CA SER A 275 -20.68 -8.65 -25.96
C SER A 275 -21.37 -7.31 -25.73
N GLU A 276 -22.02 -7.18 -24.57
CA GLU A 276 -22.61 -5.94 -24.08
C GLU A 276 -21.75 -5.34 -22.97
N VAL A 277 -21.93 -4.05 -22.69
CA VAL A 277 -21.22 -3.35 -21.61
C VAL A 277 -22.23 -2.78 -20.63
N ILE A 278 -22.14 -3.20 -19.37
CA ILE A 278 -22.80 -2.54 -18.25
C ILE A 278 -21.84 -1.47 -17.74
N ALA A 279 -22.14 -0.21 -18.03
CA ALA A 279 -21.34 0.93 -17.63
C ALA A 279 -21.85 1.51 -16.30
N LEU A 280 -21.34 1.02 -15.18
CA LEU A 280 -21.59 1.63 -13.87
C LEU A 280 -20.64 2.84 -13.68
N PRO A 281 -21.02 3.86 -12.89
CA PRO A 281 -20.19 5.03 -12.60
C PRO A 281 -18.72 4.74 -12.22
N GLN A 282 -18.46 3.66 -11.48
CA GLN A 282 -17.12 3.31 -10.98
C GLN A 282 -16.58 2.00 -11.56
N LEU A 283 -17.37 1.26 -12.36
CA LEU A 283 -17.04 -0.08 -12.83
C LEU A 283 -17.66 -0.37 -14.20
N LEU A 284 -16.82 -0.76 -15.16
CA LEU A 284 -17.26 -1.28 -16.46
C LEU A 284 -17.26 -2.81 -16.42
N ILE A 285 -18.38 -3.41 -16.82
CA ILE A 285 -18.56 -4.87 -16.85
C ILE A 285 -18.84 -5.27 -18.30
N VAL A 286 -17.94 -6.05 -18.89
CA VAL A 286 -18.18 -6.63 -20.22
C VAL A 286 -18.87 -7.96 -20.04
N VAL A 287 -20.06 -8.11 -20.61
CA VAL A 287 -20.92 -9.29 -20.43
C VAL A 287 -21.24 -9.91 -21.78
N ASN A 288 -21.40 -11.23 -21.81
CA ASN A 288 -21.73 -11.95 -23.04
C ASN A 288 -23.01 -12.78 -22.93
N GLN A 289 -23.59 -12.88 -21.73
CA GLN A 289 -24.85 -13.60 -21.51
C GLN A 289 -25.51 -13.13 -20.21
N VAL A 290 -26.83 -13.12 -20.19
CA VAL A 290 -27.64 -12.96 -18.97
C VAL A 290 -28.68 -14.08 -18.93
N LYS A 291 -28.77 -14.79 -17.81
CA LYS A 291 -29.75 -15.85 -17.57
C LYS A 291 -30.33 -15.74 -16.16
N GLY A 292 -31.51 -15.13 -16.05
CA GLY A 292 -32.10 -14.79 -14.75
C GLY A 292 -31.15 -13.87 -13.97
N ASN A 293 -30.80 -14.27 -12.75
CA ASN A 293 -29.85 -13.53 -11.92
C ASN A 293 -28.36 -13.74 -12.25
N LYS A 294 -28.04 -14.64 -13.18
CA LYS A 294 -26.66 -14.91 -13.59
C LYS A 294 -26.28 -14.00 -14.76
N VAL A 295 -25.27 -13.17 -14.54
CA VAL A 295 -24.68 -12.30 -15.55
C VAL A 295 -23.30 -12.85 -15.88
N SER A 296 -23.12 -13.43 -17.06
CA SER A 296 -21.82 -13.94 -17.51
C SER A 296 -20.92 -12.78 -17.91
N ALA A 297 -19.95 -12.47 -17.05
CA ALA A 297 -18.99 -11.40 -17.23
C ALA A 297 -17.65 -11.94 -17.74
N LEU A 298 -17.12 -11.30 -18.79
CA LEU A 298 -15.83 -11.59 -19.38
C LEU A 298 -14.69 -10.88 -18.62
N THR A 299 -14.88 -9.59 -18.32
CA THR A 299 -13.88 -8.75 -17.66
C THR A 299 -14.55 -7.59 -16.91
N LEU A 300 -13.89 -7.15 -15.84
CA LEU A 300 -14.21 -5.95 -15.07
C LEU A 300 -13.08 -4.94 -15.26
N ARG A 301 -13.41 -3.66 -15.42
CA ARG A 301 -12.42 -2.58 -15.59
C ARG A 301 -12.89 -1.29 -14.91
N LYS A 302 -11.95 -0.46 -14.48
CA LYS A 302 -12.26 0.92 -14.12
C LYS A 302 -12.69 1.70 -15.37
N PRO A 303 -13.66 2.63 -15.27
CA PRO A 303 -13.95 3.58 -16.34
C PRO A 303 -12.69 4.38 -16.70
N PRO A 304 -12.57 4.87 -17.95
CA PRO A 304 -11.51 5.80 -18.31
C PRO A 304 -11.65 7.03 -17.42
N SER A 305 -10.64 7.34 -16.59
CA SER A 305 -10.66 8.56 -15.81
C SER A 305 -10.69 9.74 -16.80
N ALA A 306 -11.68 10.63 -16.68
CA ALA A 306 -11.47 11.99 -17.17
C ALA A 306 -10.18 12.47 -16.51
N ALA A 307 -9.22 12.97 -17.29
CA ALA A 307 -7.93 13.40 -16.78
C ALA A 307 -8.15 14.52 -15.75
N THR A 308 -8.22 14.17 -14.47
CA THR A 308 -8.19 15.12 -13.37
C THR A 308 -6.76 15.60 -13.26
N THR A 309 -6.51 16.78 -13.83
CA THR A 309 -5.32 17.60 -13.62
C THR A 309 -5.30 18.15 -12.20
N ASP A 310 -5.24 17.30 -11.18
CA ASP A 310 -4.91 17.74 -9.82
C ASP A 310 -3.39 17.68 -9.65
N ALA A 311 -2.73 18.73 -10.15
CA ALA A 311 -1.29 18.94 -10.07
C ALA A 311 -0.80 19.34 -8.65
N THR A 312 -1.64 19.25 -7.62
CA THR A 312 -1.35 19.72 -6.25
C THR A 312 -1.29 18.63 -5.20
N SER A 313 -1.75 17.40 -5.48
CA SER A 313 -1.46 16.29 -4.60
C SER A 313 0.00 15.89 -4.77
N LEU A 314 0.83 16.16 -3.75
CA LEU A 314 2.08 15.42 -3.56
C LEU A 314 1.69 13.94 -3.58
N GLU A 315 1.87 13.27 -4.72
CA GLU A 315 1.70 11.82 -4.80
C GLU A 315 2.54 11.23 -3.67
N ILE A 316 1.87 10.61 -2.70
CA ILE A 316 2.54 9.83 -1.66
C ILE A 316 3.14 8.65 -2.42
N VAL A 317 4.37 8.84 -2.89
CA VAL A 317 5.13 7.81 -3.60
C VAL A 317 5.21 6.62 -2.66
N GLN A 318 4.70 5.47 -3.11
CA GLN A 318 4.83 4.25 -2.32
C GLN A 318 6.34 3.98 -2.11
N PRO A 319 6.81 3.90 -0.86
CA PRO A 319 8.23 3.94 -0.54
C PRO A 319 9.04 2.72 -1.02
N LYS A 320 8.39 1.72 -1.63
CA LYS A 320 8.96 0.40 -1.98
C LYS A 320 10.23 0.43 -2.81
N ASN A 321 10.52 1.50 -3.56
CA ASN A 321 11.70 1.57 -4.45
C ASN A 321 12.59 2.80 -4.26
N MET A 322 12.51 3.49 -3.11
CA MET A 322 13.26 4.73 -2.92
C MET A 322 14.72 4.47 -2.51
N THR A 323 15.66 5.07 -3.23
CA THR A 323 17.08 5.16 -2.82
C THR A 323 17.21 6.04 -1.56
N PRO A 324 18.30 5.96 -0.79
CA PRO A 324 18.53 6.86 0.34
C PRO A 324 18.45 8.34 -0.03
N ASP A 325 19.01 8.73 -1.18
CA ASP A 325 18.89 10.10 -1.69
C ASP A 325 17.42 10.45 -1.99
N ALA A 326 16.64 9.55 -2.61
CA ALA A 326 15.22 9.80 -2.87
C ALA A 326 14.39 9.97 -1.58
N VAL A 327 14.70 9.20 -0.52
CA VAL A 327 14.08 9.36 0.80
C VAL A 327 14.42 10.73 1.40
N ALA A 328 15.68 11.17 1.30
CA ALA A 328 16.10 12.49 1.74
C ALA A 328 15.35 13.61 1.01
N LEU A 329 15.26 13.52 -0.33
CA LEU A 329 14.49 14.47 -1.14
C LEU A 329 13.01 14.51 -0.73
N HIS A 330 12.39 13.36 -0.49
CA HIS A 330 11.00 13.28 -0.06
C HIS A 330 10.78 13.90 1.32
N ASN A 331 11.63 13.57 2.29
CA ASN A 331 11.53 14.14 3.64
C ASN A 331 11.73 15.65 3.65
N ILE A 332 12.62 16.18 2.82
CA ILE A 332 12.82 17.63 2.67
C ILE A 332 11.59 18.29 2.05
N ALA A 333 10.99 17.68 1.02
CA ALA A 333 9.73 18.16 0.45
C ALA A 333 8.61 18.18 1.52
N CYS A 334 8.47 17.10 2.29
CA CYS A 334 7.49 17.04 3.39
C CYS A 334 7.72 18.13 4.44
N LEU A 335 8.97 18.34 4.84
CA LEU A 335 9.36 19.37 5.80
C LEU A 335 8.95 20.77 5.32
N VAL A 336 9.28 21.12 4.08
CA VAL A 336 9.02 22.49 3.57
C VAL A 336 7.56 22.75 3.25
N HIS A 337 6.77 21.71 2.97
CA HIS A 337 5.31 21.81 2.83
C HIS A 337 4.53 21.61 4.13
N ASN A 338 5.23 21.38 5.26
CA ASN A 338 4.61 21.07 6.55
C ASN A 338 3.70 19.81 6.53
N THR A 339 4.01 18.84 5.66
CA THR A 339 3.30 17.56 5.56
C THR A 339 4.04 16.49 6.37
N LEU A 340 4.11 16.70 7.69
CA LEU A 340 4.93 15.91 8.61
C LEU A 340 4.54 14.43 8.67
N ASP A 341 3.27 14.14 8.39
CA ASP A 341 2.71 12.79 8.26
C ASP A 341 3.29 11.97 7.12
N GLY A 342 3.88 12.62 6.12
CA GLY A 342 4.53 11.97 4.99
C GLY A 342 5.98 11.59 5.25
N LEU A 343 6.55 11.95 6.42
CA LEU A 343 7.96 11.70 6.72
C LEU A 343 8.26 10.19 6.80
N ILE A 344 9.33 9.79 6.11
CA ILE A 344 9.86 8.43 6.08
C ILE A 344 11.03 8.34 7.05
N VAL A 345 10.96 7.46 8.04
CA VAL A 345 12.09 7.12 8.94
C VAL A 345 12.67 5.78 8.50
N ASP A 346 13.92 5.74 8.07
CA ASP A 346 14.55 4.52 7.58
C ASP A 346 15.80 4.10 8.35
N GLY A 347 16.11 2.81 8.25
CA GLY A 347 17.33 2.20 8.75
C GLY A 347 17.70 0.99 7.90
N ASP A 348 18.99 0.85 7.61
CA ASP A 348 19.53 -0.16 6.72
C ASP A 348 20.55 -1.05 7.44
N GLY A 349 20.50 -2.35 7.13
CA GLY A 349 21.34 -3.41 7.67
C GLY A 349 21.50 -3.33 9.19
N PRO A 350 22.73 -3.28 9.73
CA PRO A 350 22.96 -3.17 11.17
C PRO A 350 22.34 -1.93 11.84
N LEU A 351 21.98 -0.90 11.06
CA LEU A 351 21.39 0.34 11.54
C LEU A 351 19.86 0.36 11.38
N TYR A 352 19.22 -0.78 11.14
CA TYR A 352 17.76 -0.87 10.96
C TYR A 352 16.95 -0.20 12.08
N ALA A 353 17.47 -0.22 13.32
CA ALA A 353 16.83 0.39 14.49
C ALA A 353 16.68 1.91 14.39
N ASN A 354 17.38 2.58 13.45
CA ASN A 354 17.16 4.00 13.17
C ASN A 354 15.72 4.29 12.70
N SER A 355 15.03 3.30 12.11
CA SER A 355 13.61 3.39 11.75
C SER A 355 12.66 3.52 12.95
N PHE A 356 13.13 3.26 14.17
CA PHE A 356 12.34 3.37 15.40
C PHE A 356 12.31 4.79 15.96
N ARG A 357 13.19 5.67 15.48
CA ARG A 357 13.23 7.08 15.89
C ARG A 357 11.87 7.73 15.65
N PRO A 358 11.44 8.67 16.49
CA PRO A 358 10.15 9.36 16.28
C PRO A 358 10.09 10.11 14.94
N ARG A 359 11.25 10.53 14.39
CA ARG A 359 11.36 11.35 13.17
C ARG A 359 12.63 11.01 12.40
N PRO A 360 12.70 11.32 11.08
CA PRO A 360 13.93 11.15 10.32
C PRO A 360 15.02 12.09 10.81
N TYR A 361 16.26 11.62 10.74
CA TYR A 361 17.43 12.47 10.97
C TYR A 361 17.85 13.12 9.64
N ILE A 362 17.73 14.43 9.55
CA ILE A 362 18.09 15.21 8.35
C ILE A 362 19.27 16.10 8.73
N PRO A 363 20.53 15.66 8.53
CA PRO A 363 21.69 16.49 8.84
C PRO A 363 21.80 17.66 7.85
N GLU A 364 22.40 18.75 8.29
CA GLU A 364 22.55 19.97 7.49
C GLU A 364 23.22 19.73 6.13
N HIS A 365 24.28 18.92 6.07
CA HIS A 365 24.95 18.62 4.81
C HIS A 365 24.04 17.92 3.80
N LEU A 366 23.08 17.11 4.25
CA LEU A 366 22.11 16.42 3.39
C LEU A 366 21.06 17.40 2.86
N LEU A 367 20.66 18.38 3.67
CA LEU A 367 19.80 19.47 3.25
C LEU A 367 20.46 20.29 2.13
N VAL A 368 21.72 20.69 2.33
CA VAL A 368 22.51 21.44 1.33
C VAL A 368 22.66 20.62 0.04
N LYS A 369 23.16 19.38 0.13
CA LYS A 369 23.31 18.46 -1.01
C LYS A 369 21.99 18.29 -1.79
N THR A 370 20.87 18.21 -1.07
CA THR A 370 19.55 18.07 -1.70
C THR A 370 19.18 19.30 -2.52
N TYR A 371 19.35 20.51 -1.97
CA TYR A 371 19.03 21.72 -2.73
C TYR A 371 19.99 21.97 -3.90
N GLU A 372 21.26 21.57 -3.78
CA GLU A 372 22.19 21.56 -4.91
C GLU A 372 21.72 20.59 -6.02
N THR A 373 21.25 19.39 -5.63
CA THR A 373 20.68 18.41 -6.56
C THR A 373 19.40 18.94 -7.22
N VAL A 374 18.51 19.54 -6.43
CA VAL A 374 17.27 20.14 -6.91
C VAL A 374 17.58 21.29 -7.88
N ARG A 375 18.54 22.17 -7.57
CA ARG A 375 18.97 23.27 -8.45
C ARG A 375 19.34 22.75 -9.83
N ALA A 376 20.18 21.72 -9.91
CA ALA A 376 20.59 21.10 -11.18
C ALA A 376 19.42 20.45 -11.95
N SER A 377 18.34 20.05 -11.24
CA SER A 377 17.13 19.49 -11.86
C SER A 377 16.09 20.55 -12.26
N VAL A 378 16.15 21.73 -11.65
CA VAL A 378 15.25 22.85 -11.92
C VAL A 378 15.68 23.57 -13.19
N TYR A 379 16.98 23.74 -13.40
CA TYR A 379 17.52 24.36 -14.59
C TYR A 379 18.64 23.47 -15.15
N THR A 380 18.33 22.80 -16.25
CA THR A 380 19.17 21.77 -16.85
C THR A 380 20.12 22.35 -17.89
N ALA A 381 21.16 21.60 -18.26
CA ALA A 381 22.18 22.03 -19.23
C ALA A 381 21.63 22.36 -20.63
N ASP A 382 20.45 21.84 -20.98
CA ASP A 382 19.68 22.17 -22.19
C ASP A 382 18.76 23.41 -22.01
N ARG A 383 18.97 24.18 -20.94
CA ARG A 383 18.27 25.46 -20.62
C ARG A 383 16.78 25.31 -20.37
N HIS A 384 16.34 24.14 -19.91
CA HIS A 384 14.95 23.91 -19.58
C HIS A 384 14.67 24.24 -18.10
N LEU A 385 13.79 25.22 -17.85
CA LEU A 385 13.32 25.58 -16.52
C LEU A 385 12.10 24.75 -16.09
N SER A 386 12.27 23.87 -15.10
CA SER A 386 11.22 23.02 -14.58
C SER A 386 10.42 23.70 -13.46
N LEU A 387 9.34 24.39 -13.82
CA LEU A 387 8.43 25.03 -12.85
C LEU A 387 7.80 24.03 -11.86
N ARG A 388 7.60 22.77 -12.29
CA ARG A 388 7.08 21.71 -11.42
C ARG A 388 8.05 21.38 -10.28
N GLN A 389 9.33 21.20 -10.58
CA GLN A 389 10.35 20.94 -9.55
C GLN A 389 10.51 22.16 -8.65
N LEU A 390 10.43 23.34 -9.25
CA LEU A 390 10.53 24.60 -8.55
C LEU A 390 9.41 24.77 -7.51
N ALA A 391 8.16 24.58 -7.90
CA ALA A 391 7.01 24.62 -6.98
C ALA A 391 7.05 23.50 -5.92
N LYS A 392 7.66 22.36 -6.24
CA LYS A 392 7.76 21.22 -5.32
C LYS A 392 8.76 21.45 -4.19
N TYR A 393 9.88 22.13 -4.44
CA TYR A 393 10.98 22.24 -3.46
C TYR A 393 11.22 23.66 -2.94
N PHE A 394 10.78 24.70 -3.65
CA PHE A 394 10.90 26.08 -3.22
C PHE A 394 9.54 26.58 -2.75
N THR A 395 9.44 26.86 -1.45
CA THR A 395 8.19 27.21 -0.76
C THR A 395 8.26 28.56 -0.06
N VAL A 396 9.44 29.19 -0.01
CA VAL A 396 9.61 30.55 0.54
C VAL A 396 8.77 31.53 -0.29
N ASP A 397 8.81 31.39 -1.61
CA ASP A 397 8.05 32.21 -2.54
C ASP A 397 6.84 31.47 -3.12
N LYS A 398 5.80 32.22 -3.47
CA LYS A 398 4.69 31.69 -4.28
C LYS A 398 5.16 31.44 -5.72
N PRO A 399 4.56 30.49 -6.47
CA PRO A 399 4.94 30.21 -7.85
C PRO A 399 5.02 31.44 -8.77
N SER A 400 4.09 32.39 -8.61
CA SER A 400 4.11 33.65 -9.36
C SER A 400 5.30 34.54 -9.04
N ALA A 401 5.71 34.63 -7.77
CA ALA A 401 6.88 35.41 -7.35
C ALA A 401 8.18 34.76 -7.85
N MET A 402 8.26 33.43 -7.81
CA MET A 402 9.41 32.70 -8.33
C MET A 402 9.57 32.89 -9.85
N PHE A 403 8.47 32.77 -10.60
CA PHE A 403 8.46 33.06 -12.03
C PHE A 403 8.88 34.51 -12.32
N HIS A 404 8.40 35.46 -11.52
CA HIS A 404 8.80 36.85 -11.65
C HIS A 404 10.31 37.04 -11.44
N ARG A 405 10.89 36.48 -10.36
CA ARG A 405 12.32 36.58 -10.05
C ARG A 405 13.19 35.96 -11.14
N LEU A 406 12.81 34.78 -11.63
CA LEU A 406 13.64 33.99 -12.57
C LEU A 406 13.50 34.45 -14.02
N VAL A 407 12.32 34.92 -14.42
CA VAL A 407 12.02 35.22 -15.83
C VAL A 407 11.70 36.70 -16.03
N LEU A 408 10.65 37.21 -15.39
CA LEU A 408 10.14 38.55 -15.69
C LEU A 408 11.11 39.67 -15.29
N ALA A 409 11.85 39.51 -14.20
CA ALA A 409 12.83 40.49 -13.76
C ALA A 409 13.95 40.69 -14.79
N TYR A 410 14.43 39.61 -15.42
CA TYR A 410 15.41 39.70 -16.49
C TYR A 410 14.82 40.39 -17.73
N VAL A 411 13.63 39.96 -18.15
CA VAL A 411 12.93 40.55 -19.31
C VAL A 411 12.73 42.06 -19.13
N ALA A 412 12.22 42.48 -17.97
CA ALA A 412 12.01 43.89 -17.64
C ALA A 412 13.33 44.70 -17.64
N SER A 413 14.43 44.11 -17.15
CA SER A 413 15.75 44.77 -17.16
C SER A 413 16.34 44.98 -18.57
N ARG A 414 15.78 44.32 -19.58
CA ARG A 414 16.19 44.38 -20.99
C ARG A 414 15.19 45.13 -21.88
N GLU A 415 14.08 45.64 -21.35
CA GLU A 415 13.08 46.38 -22.14
C GLU A 415 13.63 47.69 -22.73
N GLU A 416 14.65 48.29 -22.11
CA GLU A 416 15.33 49.49 -22.61
C GLU A 416 16.41 49.17 -23.67
N ASP A 417 16.91 47.93 -23.69
CA ASP A 417 17.83 47.43 -24.70
C ASP A 417 17.02 47.09 -25.96
N THR A 418 17.03 47.99 -26.95
CA THR A 418 16.29 47.89 -28.22
C THR A 418 16.85 46.79 -29.14
N ILE A 419 17.01 45.57 -28.64
CA ILE A 419 17.54 44.43 -29.37
C ILE A 419 16.38 43.62 -29.96
N SER A 420 16.56 43.31 -31.24
CA SER A 420 15.68 42.57 -32.13
C SER A 420 15.06 41.33 -31.49
N ARG A 421 13.85 40.99 -31.95
CA ARG A 421 12.95 39.89 -31.54
C ARG A 421 13.52 38.46 -31.61
N GLY A 422 14.84 38.27 -31.61
CA GLY A 422 15.51 36.97 -31.68
C GLY A 422 16.49 36.78 -30.53
N GLY A 423 15.99 36.37 -29.36
CA GLY A 423 16.80 35.74 -28.31
C GLY A 423 16.68 36.37 -26.92
N VAL A 424 15.50 36.30 -26.28
CA VAL A 424 15.32 36.63 -24.84
C VAL A 424 16.11 35.67 -23.93
N ILE A 425 16.46 34.48 -24.44
CA ILE A 425 17.23 33.45 -23.75
C ILE A 425 18.66 33.48 -24.30
N ASP A 426 19.50 34.32 -23.71
CA ASP A 426 20.92 34.48 -24.02
C ASP A 426 21.81 34.02 -22.85
N ALA A 427 23.13 34.13 -22.98
CA ALA A 427 24.04 33.79 -21.88
C ALA A 427 23.83 34.67 -20.63
N GLY A 428 23.28 35.88 -20.81
CA GLY A 428 22.91 36.76 -19.70
C GLY A 428 21.68 36.25 -18.93
N PHE A 429 20.70 35.68 -19.64
CA PHE A 429 19.55 35.02 -19.03
C PHE A 429 19.98 33.79 -18.24
N ASP A 430 20.87 32.96 -18.80
CA ASP A 430 21.39 31.78 -18.10
C ASP A 430 22.10 32.20 -16.79
N HIS A 431 22.97 33.22 -16.85
CA HIS A 431 23.66 33.76 -15.68
C HIS A 431 22.70 34.35 -14.64
N HIS A 432 21.64 35.05 -15.09
CA HIS A 432 20.59 35.59 -14.23
C HIS A 432 19.83 34.48 -13.50
N VAL A 433 19.42 33.44 -14.23
CA VAL A 433 18.71 32.28 -13.68
C VAL A 433 19.59 31.54 -12.68
N GLU A 434 20.84 31.26 -13.00
CA GLU A 434 21.78 30.58 -12.10
C GLU A 434 21.99 31.37 -10.80
N THR A 435 22.27 32.67 -10.90
CA THR A 435 22.48 33.55 -9.74
C THR A 435 21.23 33.66 -8.88
N THR A 436 20.07 33.80 -9.52
CA THR A 436 18.78 33.88 -8.81
C THR A 436 18.45 32.55 -8.13
N LEU A 437 18.71 31.42 -8.78
CA LEU A 437 18.52 30.09 -8.19
C LEU A 437 19.46 29.87 -7.00
N ASP A 438 20.71 30.34 -7.05
CA ASP A 438 21.65 30.26 -5.92
C ASP A 438 21.13 31.03 -4.70
N ALA A 439 20.61 32.25 -4.91
CA ALA A 439 19.97 33.02 -3.85
C ALA A 439 18.74 32.32 -3.28
N MET A 440 17.86 31.79 -4.16
CA MET A 440 16.67 31.05 -3.74
C MET A 440 17.03 29.76 -2.97
N VAL A 441 18.07 29.04 -3.38
CA VAL A 441 18.58 27.85 -2.67
C VAL A 441 19.05 28.24 -1.27
N HIS A 442 19.80 29.34 -1.14
CA HIS A 442 20.26 29.81 0.16
C HIS A 442 19.08 30.17 1.09
N GLU A 443 18.12 30.95 0.59
CA GLU A 443 16.90 31.32 1.32
C GLU A 443 16.12 30.07 1.78
N GLN A 444 15.94 29.11 0.87
CA GLN A 444 15.18 27.90 1.13
C GLN A 444 15.90 26.96 2.11
N ILE A 445 17.22 26.86 2.08
CA ILE A 445 18.01 26.13 3.08
C ILE A 445 17.80 26.75 4.47
N GLN A 446 17.85 28.08 4.61
CA GLN A 446 17.62 28.74 5.91
C GLN A 446 16.19 28.51 6.42
N ALA A 447 15.19 28.62 5.53
CA ALA A 447 13.80 28.32 5.88
C ALA A 447 13.61 26.87 6.33
N ALA A 448 14.24 25.91 5.63
CA ALA A 448 14.17 24.50 6.00
C ALA A 448 14.90 24.20 7.32
N LYS A 449 16.04 24.84 7.61
CA LYS A 449 16.73 24.75 8.91
C LYS A 449 15.85 25.24 10.05
N ALA A 450 15.18 26.39 9.88
CA ALA A 450 14.26 26.91 10.88
C ALA A 450 13.10 25.94 11.15
N LYS A 451 12.54 25.33 10.09
CA LYS A 451 11.50 24.29 10.22
C LYS A 451 12.01 23.03 10.91
N LEU A 452 13.23 22.59 10.62
CA LEU A 452 13.84 21.45 11.29
C LEU A 452 14.04 21.70 12.79
N ALA A 453 14.54 22.88 13.16
CA ALA A 453 14.69 23.27 14.57
C ALA A 453 13.32 23.35 15.29
N ALA A 454 12.29 23.89 14.63
CA ALA A 454 10.94 23.91 15.17
C ALA A 454 10.34 22.51 15.34
N LEU A 455 10.61 21.62 14.38
CA LEU A 455 10.26 20.21 14.47
C LEU A 455 10.96 19.60 15.68
N GLU A 456 12.28 19.67 15.80
CA GLU A 456 13.04 19.13 16.94
C GLU A 456 12.56 19.67 18.31
N ALA A 457 12.13 20.92 18.38
CA ALA A 457 11.59 21.54 19.59
C ALA A 457 10.18 21.02 19.98
N THR A 458 9.38 20.52 19.04
CA THR A 458 8.09 19.89 19.37
C THR A 458 8.36 18.50 19.91
N ARG A 459 7.96 18.25 21.18
CA ARG A 459 7.88 16.86 21.71
C ARG A 459 7.14 16.01 20.69
N ALA A 460 7.65 14.82 20.44
CA ALA A 460 6.95 13.83 19.64
C ALA A 460 5.69 13.43 20.39
N THR A 461 4.62 14.21 20.24
CA THR A 461 3.27 13.72 20.50
C THR A 461 3.07 12.61 19.51
N SER A 462 2.88 11.40 20.04
CA SER A 462 2.41 10.26 19.27
C SER A 462 1.28 10.78 18.39
N THR A 463 1.43 10.69 17.08
CA THR A 463 0.31 10.81 16.16
C THR A 463 -0.55 9.57 16.33
N THR A 464 -1.20 9.48 17.50
CA THR A 464 -2.42 8.72 17.74
C THR A 464 -3.56 9.55 17.18
N ASP A 465 -3.50 9.85 15.89
CA ASP A 465 -4.71 10.25 15.19
C ASP A 465 -5.18 9.00 14.47
N ASP A 466 -6.00 8.25 15.21
CA ASP A 466 -7.15 7.57 14.62
C ASP A 466 -7.97 8.65 13.88
N GLU A 467 -7.51 9.07 12.70
CA GLU A 467 -8.48 9.39 11.68
C GLU A 467 -9.12 8.05 11.34
N GLU A 468 -10.14 7.69 12.13
CA GLU A 468 -11.34 7.10 11.59
C GLU A 468 -11.76 8.01 10.43
N ALA A 469 -11.15 7.78 9.26
CA ALA A 469 -11.71 8.21 8.00
C ALA A 469 -13.06 7.53 8.00
N THR A 470 -14.06 8.26 8.49
CA THR A 470 -15.45 7.88 8.44
C THR A 470 -15.66 7.74 6.95
N ILE A 471 -15.62 6.51 6.44
CA ILE A 471 -15.84 6.25 5.04
C ILE A 471 -17.25 6.78 4.83
N MET A 472 -17.36 7.94 4.18
CA MET A 472 -18.64 8.55 3.91
C MET A 472 -19.37 7.55 3.03
N LYS A 473 -20.31 6.82 3.64
CA LYS A 473 -21.13 5.84 2.95
C LYS A 473 -21.93 6.62 1.92
N ALA A 474 -21.56 6.44 0.66
CA ALA A 474 -22.32 6.99 -0.43
C ALA A 474 -23.69 6.30 -0.49
N ASN A 475 -24.68 6.98 -1.06
CA ASN A 475 -25.89 6.29 -1.48
C ASN A 475 -25.48 5.20 -2.50
N PRO A 476 -25.88 3.92 -2.33
CA PRO A 476 -25.60 2.87 -3.30
C PRO A 476 -25.95 3.24 -4.75
N GLU A 477 -26.92 4.11 -4.97
CA GLU A 477 -27.24 4.67 -6.28
C GLU A 477 -26.03 5.31 -6.98
N ALA A 478 -25.11 5.93 -6.23
CA ALA A 478 -23.87 6.48 -6.77
C ALA A 478 -22.94 5.41 -7.37
N PHE A 479 -23.03 4.17 -6.89
CA PHE A 479 -22.31 3.03 -7.45
C PHE A 479 -22.99 2.46 -8.68
N PHE A 480 -24.32 2.33 -8.66
CA PHE A 480 -25.08 1.60 -9.68
C PHE A 480 -25.61 2.48 -10.83
N GLY A 481 -25.76 3.79 -10.61
CA GLY A 481 -26.27 4.74 -11.60
C GLY A 481 -27.60 4.32 -12.22
N ALA A 482 -27.67 4.33 -13.56
CA ALA A 482 -28.86 3.93 -14.32
C ALA A 482 -29.30 2.46 -14.12
N TYR A 483 -28.47 1.65 -13.48
CA TYR A 483 -28.74 0.25 -13.18
C TYR A 483 -29.13 0.04 -11.71
N PHE A 484 -29.37 1.10 -10.94
CA PHE A 484 -29.79 0.99 -9.56
C PHE A 484 -31.23 0.48 -9.45
N ARG A 485 -31.42 -0.58 -8.65
CA ARG A 485 -32.71 -1.06 -8.18
C ARG A 485 -32.88 -0.61 -6.73
N ALA A 486 -33.86 0.25 -6.47
CA ALA A 486 -34.24 0.60 -5.11
C ALA A 486 -34.62 -0.67 -4.32
N PRO A 487 -34.24 -0.77 -3.04
CA PRO A 487 -34.48 -1.95 -2.21
C PRO A 487 -35.97 -2.31 -2.08
#